data_AF-F3GJG3-F1
#
_entry.id   AF-F3GJG3-F1
#
_cell.length_a   1.000
_cell.length_b   1.000
_cell.length_c   1.000
_cell.angle_alpha   90.00
_cell.angle_beta   90.00
_cell.angle_gamma   90.00
#
_symmetry.space_group_name_H-M   'P 1'
#
loop_
_entity.id
_entity.type
_entity.pdbx_description
1 polymer ?
#
loop_
_entity_poly.entity_id
_entity_poly.type
_entity_poly.pdbx_seq_one_letter_code
_entity_poly.pdbx_strand_id
1 'polypeptide(L)'
;ETLRLTNRTKALRDVIKRATDPVSLLAVDMPRVVMAGKGKDDSSFPDLLAKSLTELGMAYRRLQDEVSFSMAQAFEITGPLKALRSQLQEECADTAQSLAEVDLKAFIMRCSDITLTDDKWMDSIASVVVHRPLDIWKDSDAPIFTESVLELCGRYKRWLRVAMRKGEFERQAQRFVGVTLTLPSGEEAAMLLTSDHETKIMANSLLETLTKQVGGNLNLAASALAQALLQLQQGSTEHVENELSDEQRTAG
;
A
#
# COMPACT_ATOMS: atom_id res chain seq x y z
N GLU A 1 18.44 -3.12 6.97
CA GLU A 1 18.71 -1.88 7.74
C GLU A 1 18.04 -0.70 7.06
N THR A 2 17.14 -0.02 7.77
CA THR A 2 16.49 1.21 7.30
C THR A 2 17.53 2.35 7.19
N LEU A 3 17.65 2.94 6.01
CA LEU A 3 18.54 4.05 5.67
C LEU A 3 17.76 5.37 5.48
N ARG A 4 16.44 5.43 5.72
CA ARG A 4 15.67 6.69 5.79
C ARG A 4 15.88 7.45 7.10
N LEU A 5 17.16 7.59 7.46
CA LEU A 5 17.67 8.33 8.60
C LEU A 5 18.63 9.41 8.08
N THR A 6 18.71 10.53 8.78
CA THR A 6 19.76 11.53 8.50
C THR A 6 21.16 10.90 8.63
N ASN A 7 22.14 11.46 7.89
CA ASN A 7 23.52 10.97 7.94
C ASN A 7 24.10 10.98 9.37
N ARG A 8 23.74 11.99 10.16
CA ARG A 8 24.09 12.10 11.58
C ARG A 8 23.55 10.91 12.37
N THR A 9 22.28 10.60 12.21
CA THR A 9 21.61 9.50 12.91
C THR A 9 22.10 8.12 12.48
N LYS A 10 22.44 7.94 11.19
CA LYS A 10 23.12 6.74 10.70
C LYS A 10 24.46 6.55 11.40
N ALA A 11 25.30 7.60 11.42
CA ALA A 11 26.60 7.55 12.07
C ALA A 11 26.49 7.24 13.57
N LEU A 12 25.50 7.85 14.27
CA LEU A 12 25.20 7.56 15.67
C LEU A 12 24.83 6.08 15.88
N ARG A 13 23.92 5.55 15.07
CA ARG A 13 23.53 4.13 15.13
C ARG A 13 24.72 3.19 14.92
N ASP A 14 25.56 3.48 13.92
CA ASP A 14 26.69 2.61 13.58
C ASP A 14 27.79 2.64 14.66
N VAL A 15 27.90 3.77 15.38
CA VAL A 15 28.72 3.88 16.58
C VAL A 15 28.12 3.06 17.72
N ILE A 16 26.82 3.17 17.99
CA ILE A 16 26.14 2.38 19.04
C ILE A 16 26.29 0.88 18.79
N LYS A 17 26.10 0.43 17.53
CA LYS A 17 26.19 -0.99 17.16
C LYS A 17 27.59 -1.59 17.35
N ARG A 18 28.64 -0.79 17.17
CA ARG A 18 30.04 -1.24 17.24
C ARG A 18 30.68 -1.01 18.61
N ALA A 19 29.99 -0.34 19.52
CA ALA A 19 30.53 0.04 20.80
C ALA A 19 30.84 -1.18 21.67
N THR A 20 32.07 -1.27 22.14
CA THR A 20 32.52 -2.29 23.10
C THR A 20 32.80 -1.73 24.49
N ASP A 21 32.95 -0.40 24.60
CA ASP A 21 33.13 0.33 25.87
C ASP A 21 32.06 1.42 26.03
N PRO A 22 31.14 1.28 27.00
CA PRO A 22 30.08 2.26 27.27
C PRO A 22 30.62 3.66 27.63
N VAL A 23 31.78 3.75 28.30
CA VAL A 23 32.33 5.05 28.73
C VAL A 23 32.89 5.80 27.53
N SER A 24 33.71 5.15 26.70
CA SER A 24 34.21 5.73 25.45
C SER A 24 33.07 6.10 24.48
N LEU A 25 32.03 5.27 24.40
CA LEU A 25 30.84 5.54 23.59
C LEU A 25 30.19 6.88 23.98
N LEU A 26 29.91 7.08 25.26
CA LEU A 26 29.21 8.27 25.75
C LEU A 26 30.08 9.53 25.73
N ALA A 27 31.35 9.41 26.12
CA ALA A 27 32.24 10.56 26.30
C ALA A 27 32.95 11.01 25.01
N VAL A 28 33.17 10.09 24.05
CA VAL A 28 34.01 10.36 22.87
C VAL A 28 33.25 10.09 21.59
N ASP A 29 32.72 8.88 21.39
CA ASP A 29 32.22 8.48 20.07
C ASP A 29 30.90 9.16 19.70
N MET A 30 29.92 9.22 20.60
CA MET A 30 28.64 9.89 20.37
C MET A 30 28.81 11.41 20.12
N PRO A 31 29.51 12.18 21.00
CA PRO A 31 29.77 13.59 20.74
C PRO A 31 30.43 13.83 19.39
N ARG A 32 31.42 13.00 19.02
CA ARG A 32 32.15 13.10 17.76
C ARG A 32 31.24 12.98 16.55
N VAL A 33 30.34 12.00 16.50
CA VAL A 33 29.47 11.77 15.32
C VAL A 33 28.25 12.69 15.28
N VAL A 34 27.68 13.04 16.43
CA VAL A 34 26.50 13.91 16.51
C VAL A 34 26.87 15.35 16.14
N MET A 35 28.03 15.83 16.58
CA MET A 35 28.54 17.17 16.26
C MET A 35 29.32 17.24 14.94
N ALA A 36 29.45 16.14 14.19
CA ALA A 36 30.09 16.11 12.88
C ALA A 36 29.18 16.77 11.81
N GLY A 37 29.04 18.09 11.86
CA GLY A 37 28.34 18.90 10.87
C GLY A 37 29.13 20.18 10.57
N LYS A 38 29.55 20.36 9.32
CA LYS A 38 30.13 21.62 8.84
C LYS A 38 29.00 22.61 8.54
N GLY A 39 28.59 23.41 9.52
CA GLY A 39 27.62 24.49 9.34
C GLY A 39 27.20 25.10 10.67
N LYS A 40 26.72 26.36 10.64
CA LYS A 40 26.18 27.15 11.78
C LYS A 40 24.90 26.51 12.39
N ASP A 41 24.98 25.27 12.82
CA ASP A 41 23.94 24.64 13.63
C ASP A 41 24.27 25.01 15.09
N ASP A 42 23.67 26.11 15.59
CA ASP A 42 23.82 26.59 16.99
C ASP A 42 23.21 25.62 18.03
N SER A 43 22.67 24.49 17.58
CA SER A 43 22.10 23.44 18.43
C SER A 43 23.18 22.82 19.33
N SER A 44 22.89 22.67 20.63
CA SER A 44 23.80 22.03 21.56
C SER A 44 23.91 20.52 21.31
N PHE A 45 25.00 19.88 21.76
CA PHE A 45 25.15 18.43 21.67
C PHE A 45 23.95 17.64 22.25
N PRO A 46 23.44 17.95 23.46
CA PRO A 46 22.23 17.31 23.98
C PRO A 46 21.03 17.40 23.04
N ASP A 47 20.79 18.56 22.42
CA ASP A 47 19.66 18.75 21.50
C ASP A 47 19.81 17.89 20.24
N LEU A 48 21.02 17.85 19.67
CA LEU A 48 21.32 17.06 18.48
C LEU A 48 21.25 15.56 18.75
N LEU A 49 21.69 15.12 19.94
CA LEU A 49 21.58 13.74 20.38
C LEU A 49 20.12 13.34 20.58
N ALA A 50 19.33 14.17 21.28
CA ALA A 50 17.91 13.94 21.49
C ALA A 50 17.14 13.82 20.16
N LYS A 51 17.42 14.72 19.19
CA LYS A 51 16.86 14.64 17.83
C LYS A 51 17.20 13.32 17.15
N SER A 52 18.47 12.90 17.20
CA SER A 52 18.94 11.69 16.53
C SER A 52 18.37 10.41 17.16
N LEU A 53 18.30 10.34 18.50
CA LEU A 53 17.69 9.21 19.22
C LEU A 53 16.19 9.13 18.99
N THR A 54 15.50 10.27 18.97
CA THR A 54 14.07 10.32 18.64
C THR A 54 13.84 9.83 17.20
N GLU A 55 14.68 10.24 16.26
CA GLU A 55 14.61 9.77 14.87
C GLU A 55 14.80 8.24 14.78
N LEU A 56 15.78 7.66 15.51
CA LEU A 56 15.95 6.21 15.60
C LEU A 56 14.72 5.51 16.18
N GLY A 57 14.18 6.03 17.28
CA GLY A 57 13.00 5.46 17.93
C GLY A 57 11.75 5.48 17.04
N MET A 58 11.60 6.49 16.18
CA MET A 58 10.47 6.61 15.26
C MET A 58 10.65 5.86 13.94
N ALA A 59 11.87 5.48 13.57
CA ALA A 59 12.14 4.93 12.23
C ALA A 59 11.36 3.63 11.95
N TYR A 60 11.29 2.74 12.94
CA TYR A 60 10.53 1.50 12.79
C TYR A 60 9.03 1.77 12.66
N ARG A 61 8.50 2.69 13.48
CA ARG A 61 7.09 3.08 13.41
C ARG A 61 6.71 3.68 12.05
N ARG A 62 7.57 4.54 11.49
CA ARG A 62 7.37 5.10 10.14
C ARG A 62 7.34 4.03 9.06
N LEU A 63 8.19 3.00 9.17
CA LEU A 63 8.17 1.87 8.24
C LEU A 63 6.85 1.10 8.34
N GLN A 64 6.37 0.84 9.57
CA GLN A 64 5.08 0.20 9.78
C GLN A 64 3.92 1.02 9.17
N ASP A 65 3.95 2.34 9.36
CA ASP A 65 2.94 3.24 8.80
C ASP A 65 2.99 3.25 7.25
N GLU A 66 4.17 3.22 6.63
CA GLU A 66 4.36 3.12 5.17
C GLU A 66 3.83 1.80 4.59
N VAL A 67 4.10 0.69 5.28
CA VAL A 67 3.60 -0.64 4.90
C VAL A 67 2.09 -0.70 5.03
N SER A 68 1.54 -0.21 6.15
CA SER A 68 0.10 -0.10 6.35
C SER A 68 -0.55 0.78 5.28
N PHE A 69 0.09 1.88 4.89
CA PHE A 69 -0.41 2.78 3.86
C PHE A 69 -0.40 2.11 2.48
N SER A 70 0.67 1.40 2.13
CA SER A 70 0.78 0.67 0.85
C SER A 70 -0.32 -0.40 0.73
N MET A 71 -0.58 -1.14 1.81
CA MET A 71 -1.68 -2.11 1.86
C MET A 71 -3.06 -1.44 1.76
N ALA A 72 -3.28 -0.37 2.51
CA ALA A 72 -4.52 0.40 2.45
C ALA A 72 -4.80 0.92 1.03
N GLN A 73 -3.78 1.45 0.35
CA GLN A 73 -3.89 1.94 -1.02
C GLN A 73 -4.22 0.81 -2.01
N ALA A 74 -3.49 -0.31 -1.96
CA ALA A 74 -3.71 -1.42 -2.89
C ALA A 74 -5.12 -2.02 -2.77
N PHE A 75 -5.62 -2.17 -1.54
CA PHE A 75 -6.97 -2.67 -1.27
C PHE A 75 -8.06 -1.59 -1.31
N GLU A 76 -7.69 -0.33 -1.56
CA GLU A 76 -8.60 0.83 -1.54
C GLU A 76 -9.40 0.91 -0.22
N ILE A 77 -8.73 0.73 0.91
CA ILE A 77 -9.33 0.77 2.25
C ILE A 77 -8.87 2.04 2.98
N THR A 78 -9.82 2.88 3.37
CA THR A 78 -9.55 4.10 4.13
C THR A 78 -9.57 3.82 5.63
N GLY A 79 -8.57 4.34 6.36
CA GLY A 79 -8.56 4.36 7.82
C GLY A 79 -7.26 3.87 8.45
N PRO A 80 -7.22 3.76 9.79
CA PRO A 80 -6.04 3.28 10.51
C PRO A 80 -5.82 1.78 10.29
N LEU A 81 -4.63 1.29 10.65
CA LEU A 81 -4.23 -0.13 10.56
C LEU A 81 -5.31 -1.11 11.07
N LYS A 82 -5.98 -0.78 12.19
CA LYS A 82 -7.04 -1.63 12.75
C LYS A 82 -8.24 -1.77 11.81
N ALA A 83 -8.62 -0.69 11.13
CA ALA A 83 -9.72 -0.72 10.15
C ALA A 83 -9.31 -1.51 8.90
N LEU A 84 -8.11 -1.24 8.38
CA LEU A 84 -7.51 -2.02 7.29
C LEU A 84 -7.53 -3.51 7.59
N ARG A 85 -7.02 -3.90 8.77
CA ARG A 85 -6.93 -5.29 9.18
C ARG A 85 -8.31 -5.94 9.32
N SER A 86 -9.25 -5.29 9.98
CA SER A 86 -10.61 -5.81 10.15
C SER A 86 -11.28 -6.05 8.80
N GLN A 87 -11.13 -5.11 7.87
CA GLN A 87 -11.70 -5.21 6.53
C GLN A 87 -11.07 -6.34 5.72
N LEU A 88 -9.74 -6.49 5.78
CA LEU A 88 -9.04 -7.59 5.13
C LEU A 88 -9.43 -8.95 5.70
N GLN A 89 -9.61 -9.04 7.01
CA GLN A 89 -10.05 -10.28 7.66
C GLN A 89 -11.43 -10.70 7.18
N GLU A 90 -12.35 -9.76 7.01
CA GLU A 90 -13.68 -10.03 6.48
C GLU A 90 -13.65 -10.40 4.98
N GLU A 91 -12.94 -9.64 4.16
CA GLU A 91 -12.88 -9.84 2.71
C GLU A 91 -12.10 -11.09 2.29
N CYS A 92 -11.09 -11.47 3.06
CA CYS A 92 -10.25 -12.63 2.77
C CYS A 92 -10.71 -13.89 3.49
N ALA A 93 -11.71 -13.80 4.39
CA ALA A 93 -12.23 -14.96 5.11
C ALA A 93 -12.74 -16.01 4.13
N ASP A 94 -12.32 -17.26 4.34
CA ASP A 94 -12.73 -18.46 3.59
C ASP A 94 -12.39 -18.47 2.08
N THR A 95 -11.91 -17.37 1.49
CA THR A 95 -11.58 -17.29 0.05
C THR A 95 -10.31 -18.06 -0.29
N ALA A 96 -9.37 -18.16 0.66
CA ALA A 96 -8.07 -18.77 0.42
C ALA A 96 -8.11 -20.27 0.06
N GLN A 97 -9.17 -20.99 0.44
CA GLN A 97 -9.29 -22.42 0.11
C GLN A 97 -9.52 -22.67 -1.38
N SER A 98 -10.15 -21.71 -2.07
CA SER A 98 -10.48 -21.78 -3.51
C SER A 98 -9.38 -21.17 -4.40
N LEU A 99 -8.30 -20.64 -3.82
CA LEU A 99 -7.14 -20.13 -4.55
C LEU A 99 -6.21 -21.29 -4.93
N ALA A 100 -5.87 -21.38 -6.22
CA ALA A 100 -4.92 -22.35 -6.75
C ALA A 100 -3.47 -21.82 -6.74
N GLU A 101 -3.29 -20.51 -6.91
CA GLU A 101 -1.98 -19.87 -6.93
C GLU A 101 -1.37 -19.81 -5.53
N VAL A 102 -0.17 -20.36 -5.37
CA VAL A 102 0.45 -20.58 -4.06
C VAL A 102 0.74 -19.26 -3.34
N ASP A 103 1.34 -18.29 -4.04
CA ASP A 103 1.74 -17.02 -3.45
C ASP A 103 0.52 -16.17 -3.06
N LEU A 104 -0.46 -16.10 -3.96
CA LEU A 104 -1.72 -15.42 -3.70
C LEU A 104 -2.47 -16.06 -2.54
N LYS A 105 -2.52 -17.39 -2.49
CA LYS A 105 -3.12 -18.13 -1.37
C LYS A 105 -2.40 -17.83 -0.07
N ALA A 106 -1.07 -17.86 -0.04
CA ALA A 106 -0.30 -17.55 1.16
C ALA A 106 -0.59 -16.13 1.65
N PHE A 107 -0.63 -15.16 0.74
CA PHE A 107 -0.93 -13.77 1.05
C PHE A 107 -2.33 -13.59 1.65
N ILE A 108 -3.37 -14.12 1.00
CA ILE A 108 -4.76 -14.03 1.47
C ILE A 108 -4.98 -14.77 2.80
N MET A 109 -4.28 -15.90 3.02
CA MET A 109 -4.27 -16.58 4.33
C MET A 109 -3.70 -15.70 5.44
N ARG A 110 -2.66 -14.90 5.16
CA ARG A 110 -2.12 -13.96 6.15
C ARG A 110 -3.06 -12.78 6.39
N CYS A 111 -3.70 -12.26 5.33
CA CYS A 111 -4.69 -11.19 5.46
C CYS A 111 -5.88 -11.59 6.35
N SER A 112 -6.28 -12.86 6.31
CA SER A 112 -7.38 -13.42 7.12
C SER A 112 -6.98 -13.89 8.52
N ASP A 113 -5.71 -13.77 8.92
CA ASP A 113 -5.24 -14.25 10.23
C ASP A 113 -5.73 -13.36 11.39
N ILE A 114 -6.54 -13.95 12.28
CA ILE A 114 -7.10 -13.31 13.48
C ILE A 114 -6.30 -13.58 14.76
N THR A 115 -5.28 -14.44 14.70
CA THR A 115 -4.57 -14.93 15.89
C THR A 115 -3.37 -14.07 16.29
N LEU A 116 -2.85 -13.28 15.35
CA LEU A 116 -1.65 -12.45 15.54
C LEU A 116 -1.98 -11.07 16.09
N THR A 117 -1.06 -10.49 16.88
CA THR A 117 -1.07 -9.05 17.19
C THR A 117 -0.83 -8.21 15.94
N ASP A 118 -1.07 -6.90 15.98
CA ASP A 118 -0.90 -6.02 14.80
C ASP A 118 0.54 -5.99 14.27
N ASP A 119 1.52 -5.89 15.18
CA ASP A 119 2.93 -5.94 14.79
C ASP A 119 3.30 -7.28 14.12
N LYS A 120 2.88 -8.39 14.72
CA LYS A 120 3.18 -9.73 14.19
C LYS A 120 2.43 -10.04 12.90
N TRP A 121 1.25 -9.47 12.72
CA TRP A 121 0.51 -9.58 11.48
C TRP A 121 1.20 -8.84 10.34
N MET A 122 1.66 -7.60 10.55
CA MET A 122 2.43 -6.88 9.54
C MET A 122 3.74 -7.60 9.19
N ASP A 123 4.48 -8.08 10.20
CA ASP A 123 5.68 -8.91 9.97
C ASP A 123 5.37 -10.16 9.14
N SER A 124 4.23 -10.79 9.42
CA SER A 124 3.79 -11.99 8.71
C SER A 124 3.39 -11.70 7.26
N ILE A 125 2.78 -10.54 6.99
CA ILE A 125 2.45 -10.09 5.63
C ILE A 125 3.75 -9.77 4.87
N ALA A 126 4.64 -8.97 5.46
CA ALA A 126 5.96 -8.64 4.92
C ALA A 126 6.75 -9.91 4.55
N SER A 127 6.74 -10.91 5.43
CA SER A 127 7.44 -12.17 5.21
C SER A 127 6.87 -12.99 4.05
N VAL A 128 5.59 -12.84 3.71
CA VAL A 128 5.01 -13.53 2.55
C VAL A 128 5.25 -12.74 1.27
N VAL A 129 5.15 -11.42 1.32
CA VAL A 129 5.23 -10.57 0.12
C VAL A 129 6.66 -10.37 -0.37
N VAL A 130 7.62 -10.13 0.53
CA VAL A 130 9.03 -9.87 0.17
C VAL A 130 10.01 -10.85 0.82
N HIS A 131 9.51 -11.98 1.33
CA HIS A 131 10.32 -13.05 1.95
C HIS A 131 11.21 -12.59 3.11
N ARG A 132 10.80 -11.52 3.81
CA ARG A 132 11.58 -10.92 4.90
C ARG A 132 10.67 -10.20 5.92
N PRO A 133 10.87 -10.39 7.23
CA PRO A 133 10.18 -9.61 8.26
C PRO A 133 10.68 -8.16 8.34
N LEU A 134 9.86 -7.24 8.86
CA LEU A 134 10.11 -5.79 8.80
C LEU A 134 11.37 -5.35 9.55
N ASP A 135 11.73 -6.04 10.63
CA ASP A 135 12.85 -5.71 11.50
C ASP A 135 14.23 -5.74 10.80
N ILE A 136 14.37 -6.55 9.75
CA ILE A 136 15.61 -6.67 8.96
C ILE A 136 15.53 -6.02 7.58
N TRP A 137 14.42 -5.32 7.26
CA TRP A 137 14.26 -4.64 5.98
C TRP A 137 15.33 -3.58 5.71
N LYS A 138 15.74 -3.50 4.45
CA LYS A 138 16.53 -2.43 3.85
C LYS A 138 15.60 -1.41 3.20
N ASP A 139 16.10 -0.22 2.91
CA ASP A 139 15.32 0.81 2.21
C ASP A 139 14.79 0.39 0.84
N SER A 140 15.47 -0.53 0.17
CA SER A 140 15.02 -1.13 -1.09
C SER A 140 13.80 -2.02 -0.92
N ASP A 141 13.56 -2.57 0.27
CA ASP A 141 12.53 -3.57 0.48
C ASP A 141 11.13 -2.94 0.53
N ALA A 142 11.02 -1.69 1.01
CA ALA A 142 9.75 -0.95 1.06
C ALA A 142 9.11 -0.70 -0.33
N PRO A 143 9.81 -0.14 -1.34
CA PRO A 143 9.21 0.03 -2.67
C PRO A 143 8.85 -1.30 -3.33
N ILE A 144 9.70 -2.34 -3.18
CA ILE A 144 9.41 -3.69 -3.68
C ILE A 144 8.13 -4.24 -3.05
N PHE A 145 7.94 -4.02 -1.74
CA PHE A 145 6.72 -4.42 -1.05
C PHE A 145 5.50 -3.70 -1.61
N THR A 146 5.57 -2.38 -1.81
CA THR A 146 4.47 -1.58 -2.36
C THR A 146 4.01 -2.13 -3.72
N GLU A 147 4.95 -2.37 -4.63
CA GLU A 147 4.67 -2.94 -5.95
C GLU A 147 4.07 -4.35 -5.86
N SER A 148 4.70 -5.22 -5.06
CA SER A 148 4.28 -6.61 -4.90
C SER A 148 2.87 -6.73 -4.30
N VAL A 149 2.54 -5.89 -3.31
CA VAL A 149 1.19 -5.85 -2.72
C VAL A 149 0.17 -5.38 -3.74
N LEU A 150 0.48 -4.37 -4.54
CA LEU A 150 -0.41 -3.88 -5.59
C LEU A 150 -0.71 -4.98 -6.61
N GLU A 151 0.31 -5.71 -7.03
CA GLU A 151 0.19 -6.81 -7.99
C GLU A 151 -0.65 -7.97 -7.42
N LEU A 152 -0.37 -8.40 -6.18
CA LEU A 152 -1.12 -9.44 -5.47
C LEU A 152 -2.58 -9.04 -5.28
N CYS A 153 -2.86 -7.79 -4.91
CA CYS A 153 -4.22 -7.29 -4.78
C CYS A 153 -4.94 -7.27 -6.13
N GLY A 154 -4.26 -6.85 -7.20
CA GLY A 154 -4.79 -6.92 -8.57
C GLY A 154 -5.14 -8.35 -8.99
N ARG A 155 -4.27 -9.32 -8.70
CA ARG A 155 -4.54 -10.76 -8.91
C ARG A 155 -5.76 -11.22 -8.10
N TYR A 156 -5.85 -10.83 -6.83
CA TYR A 156 -7.00 -11.15 -5.98
C TYR A 156 -8.31 -10.61 -6.55
N LYS A 157 -8.37 -9.32 -6.91
CA LYS A 157 -9.57 -8.69 -7.50
C LYS A 157 -9.99 -9.39 -8.80
N ARG A 158 -9.05 -9.76 -9.66
CA ARG A 158 -9.33 -10.52 -10.90
C ARG A 158 -9.92 -11.90 -10.60
N TRP A 159 -9.35 -12.62 -9.63
CA TRP A 159 -9.88 -13.91 -9.19
C TRP A 159 -11.28 -13.77 -8.59
N LEU A 160 -11.48 -12.81 -7.68
CA LEU A 160 -12.75 -12.58 -7.00
C LEU A 160 -13.86 -12.28 -8.00
N ARG A 161 -13.56 -11.49 -9.04
CA ARG A 161 -14.51 -11.23 -10.14
C ARG A 161 -15.00 -12.51 -10.83
N VAL A 162 -14.13 -13.50 -11.03
CA VAL A 162 -14.52 -14.79 -11.64
C VAL A 162 -15.34 -15.62 -10.66
N ALA A 163 -14.97 -15.62 -9.37
CA ALA A 163 -15.69 -16.35 -8.34
C ALA A 163 -17.11 -15.78 -8.12
N MET A 164 -17.25 -14.45 -8.10
CA MET A 164 -18.54 -13.76 -8.00
C MET A 164 -19.51 -14.14 -9.13
N ARG A 165 -19.02 -14.29 -10.37
CA ARG A 165 -19.85 -14.72 -11.51
C ARG A 165 -20.45 -16.12 -11.32
N LYS A 166 -19.87 -16.94 -10.45
CA LYS A 166 -20.38 -18.28 -10.10
C LYS A 166 -21.32 -18.26 -8.88
N GLY A 167 -21.59 -17.09 -8.30
CA GLY A 167 -22.37 -16.96 -7.05
C GLY A 167 -21.57 -17.35 -5.79
N GLU A 168 -20.24 -17.42 -5.88
CA GLU A 168 -19.38 -17.71 -4.72
C GLU A 168 -19.00 -16.42 -3.99
N PHE A 169 -18.78 -16.51 -2.67
CA PHE A 169 -18.23 -15.43 -1.83
C PHE A 169 -19.04 -14.12 -1.82
N GLU A 170 -20.37 -14.20 -1.88
CA GLU A 170 -21.26 -13.03 -1.89
C GLU A 170 -20.98 -12.05 -0.73
N ARG A 171 -20.68 -12.56 0.46
CA ARG A 171 -20.36 -11.73 1.64
C ARG A 171 -19.06 -10.93 1.43
N GLN A 172 -18.01 -11.61 1.00
CA GLN A 172 -16.70 -11.03 0.76
C GLN A 172 -16.71 -10.06 -0.43
N ALA A 173 -17.64 -10.28 -1.35
CA ALA A 173 -17.84 -9.44 -2.53
C ALA A 173 -18.65 -8.16 -2.28
N GLN A 174 -19.24 -7.95 -1.10
CA GLN A 174 -20.19 -6.85 -0.85
C GLN A 174 -19.60 -5.45 -1.05
N ARG A 175 -18.29 -5.27 -0.86
CA ARG A 175 -17.62 -3.99 -1.10
C ARG A 175 -17.33 -3.74 -2.58
N PHE A 176 -17.59 -4.70 -3.47
CA PHE A 176 -17.20 -4.60 -4.86
C PHE A 176 -18.40 -4.53 -5.81
N VAL A 177 -18.24 -3.73 -6.86
CA VAL A 177 -19.16 -3.65 -8.00
C VAL A 177 -18.39 -4.06 -9.25
N GLY A 178 -18.88 -5.11 -9.91
CA GLY A 178 -18.36 -5.56 -11.19
C GLY A 178 -18.95 -4.74 -12.34
N VAL A 179 -18.11 -4.17 -13.20
CA VAL A 179 -18.52 -3.48 -14.43
C VAL A 179 -17.91 -4.24 -15.61
N THR A 180 -18.71 -4.51 -16.65
CA THR A 180 -18.21 -5.09 -17.91
C THR A 180 -18.74 -4.25 -19.05
N LEU A 181 -17.82 -3.72 -19.86
CA LEU A 181 -18.08 -2.85 -20.99
C LEU A 181 -17.67 -3.59 -22.26
N THR A 182 -18.58 -3.76 -23.19
CA THR A 182 -18.29 -4.35 -24.50
C THR A 182 -17.97 -3.21 -25.48
N LEU A 183 -16.75 -3.21 -26.00
CA LEU A 183 -16.27 -2.25 -26.97
C LEU A 183 -16.86 -2.51 -28.37
N PRO A 184 -16.89 -1.52 -29.27
CA PRO A 184 -17.31 -1.72 -30.66
C PRO A 184 -16.49 -2.79 -31.41
N SER A 185 -15.26 -3.04 -30.98
CA SER A 185 -14.41 -4.13 -31.50
C SER A 185 -14.92 -5.53 -31.16
N GLY A 186 -15.87 -5.65 -30.22
CA GLY A 186 -16.32 -6.91 -29.62
C GLY A 186 -15.50 -7.35 -28.42
N GLU A 187 -14.44 -6.62 -28.06
CA GLU A 187 -13.65 -6.88 -26.86
C GLU A 187 -14.39 -6.45 -25.59
N GLU A 188 -14.21 -7.19 -24.50
CA GLU A 188 -14.77 -6.84 -23.19
C GLU A 188 -13.71 -6.24 -22.28
N ALA A 189 -13.98 -5.04 -21.78
CA ALA A 189 -13.28 -4.45 -20.65
C ALA A 189 -14.05 -4.72 -19.36
N ALA A 190 -13.46 -5.47 -18.44
CA ALA A 190 -14.08 -5.80 -17.16
C ALA A 190 -13.29 -5.22 -15.98
N MET A 191 -14.00 -4.64 -15.03
CA MET A 191 -13.46 -3.98 -13.84
C MET A 191 -14.16 -4.49 -12.58
N LEU A 192 -13.43 -4.45 -11.46
CA LEU A 192 -13.99 -4.67 -10.13
C LEU A 192 -13.64 -3.43 -9.30
N LEU A 193 -14.65 -2.60 -9.03
CA LEU A 193 -14.49 -1.31 -8.37
C LEU A 193 -14.97 -1.42 -6.92
N THR A 194 -14.34 -0.70 -5.99
CA THR A 194 -14.87 -0.59 -4.62
C THR A 194 -16.13 0.28 -4.58
N SER A 195 -17.04 -0.05 -3.67
CA SER A 195 -18.31 0.64 -3.43
C SER A 195 -18.52 0.83 -1.95
N ASP A 196 -17.72 1.73 -1.38
CA ASP A 196 -17.88 2.16 0.00
C ASP A 196 -18.98 3.24 0.15
N HIS A 197 -19.18 3.69 1.38
CA HIS A 197 -20.20 4.69 1.69
C HIS A 197 -19.92 6.05 1.03
N GLU A 198 -18.66 6.45 0.95
CA GLU A 198 -18.25 7.72 0.32
C GLU A 198 -18.51 7.70 -1.18
N THR A 199 -18.17 6.59 -1.84
CA THR A 199 -18.44 6.33 -3.26
C THR A 199 -19.93 6.41 -3.56
N LYS A 200 -20.79 5.85 -2.68
CA LYS A 200 -22.25 5.92 -2.84
C LYS A 200 -22.80 7.34 -2.72
N ILE A 201 -22.30 8.13 -1.78
CA ILE A 201 -22.67 9.55 -1.66
C ILE A 201 -22.26 10.33 -2.91
N MET A 202 -21.02 10.14 -3.35
CA MET A 202 -20.50 10.81 -4.54
C MET A 202 -21.28 10.41 -5.80
N ALA A 203 -21.60 9.13 -5.95
CA ALA A 203 -22.40 8.62 -7.07
C ALA A 203 -23.79 9.28 -7.15
N ASN A 204 -24.46 9.48 -6.01
CA ASN A 204 -25.75 10.17 -5.97
C ASN A 204 -25.64 11.63 -6.43
N SER A 205 -24.62 12.35 -5.95
CA SER A 205 -24.36 13.74 -6.37
C SER A 205 -24.01 13.85 -7.85
N LEU A 206 -23.21 12.90 -8.37
CA LEU A 206 -22.85 12.82 -9.78
C LEU A 206 -24.09 12.56 -10.66
N LEU A 207 -24.95 11.64 -10.24
CA LEU A 207 -26.20 11.31 -10.95
C LEU A 207 -27.15 12.52 -11.00
N GLU A 208 -27.32 13.25 -9.91
CA GLU A 208 -28.12 14.48 -9.89
C GLU A 208 -27.59 15.53 -10.87
N THR A 209 -26.26 15.71 -10.91
CA THR A 209 -25.60 16.69 -11.78
C THR A 209 -25.75 16.31 -13.25
N LEU A 210 -25.49 15.05 -13.58
CA LEU A 210 -25.63 14.53 -14.94
C LEU A 210 -27.08 14.62 -15.42
N THR A 211 -28.05 14.23 -14.59
CA THR A 211 -29.47 14.26 -14.95
C THR A 211 -29.94 15.68 -15.25
N LYS A 212 -29.43 16.69 -14.52
CA LYS A 212 -29.67 18.11 -14.83
C LYS A 212 -29.06 18.52 -16.17
N GLN A 213 -27.82 18.13 -16.45
CA GLN A 213 -27.13 18.47 -17.69
C GLN A 213 -27.77 17.85 -18.93
N VAL A 214 -28.22 16.59 -18.84
CA VAL A 214 -28.85 15.88 -19.96
C VAL A 214 -30.35 16.17 -20.11
N GLY A 215 -30.90 17.12 -19.34
CA GLY A 215 -32.31 17.50 -19.40
C GLY A 215 -33.28 16.35 -19.05
N GLY A 216 -32.87 15.43 -18.16
CA GLY A 216 -33.67 14.26 -17.78
C GLY A 216 -33.62 13.06 -18.74
N ASN A 217 -32.80 13.10 -19.80
CA ASN A 217 -32.64 11.96 -20.70
C ASN A 217 -31.72 10.88 -20.10
N LEU A 218 -32.33 9.92 -19.39
CA LEU A 218 -31.61 8.85 -18.69
C LEU A 218 -30.71 8.00 -19.62
N ASN A 219 -31.11 7.77 -20.87
CA ASN A 219 -30.31 7.01 -21.83
C ASN A 219 -29.05 7.77 -22.26
N LEU A 220 -29.15 9.09 -22.42
CA LEU A 220 -28.01 9.95 -22.70
C LEU A 220 -27.05 10.00 -21.50
N ALA A 221 -27.58 10.08 -20.27
CA ALA A 221 -26.78 10.02 -19.05
C ALA A 221 -26.01 8.69 -18.93
N ALA A 222 -26.69 7.56 -19.16
CA ALA A 222 -26.07 6.24 -19.12
C ALA A 222 -24.98 6.08 -20.19
N SER A 223 -25.23 6.57 -21.41
CA SER A 223 -24.24 6.53 -22.50
C SER A 223 -23.02 7.40 -22.20
N ALA A 224 -23.23 8.60 -21.65
CA ALA A 224 -22.15 9.50 -21.24
C ALA A 224 -21.28 8.89 -20.12
N LEU A 225 -21.91 8.25 -19.12
CA LEU A 225 -21.21 7.54 -18.06
C LEU A 225 -20.38 6.36 -18.59
N ALA A 226 -20.94 5.55 -19.49
CA ALA A 226 -20.21 4.45 -20.11
C ALA A 226 -18.96 4.95 -20.87
N GLN A 227 -19.10 6.05 -21.62
CA GLN A 227 -17.96 6.66 -22.34
C GLN A 227 -16.90 7.23 -21.39
N ALA A 228 -17.31 7.90 -20.31
CA ALA A 228 -16.38 8.42 -19.31
C ALA A 228 -15.61 7.29 -18.60
N LEU A 229 -16.29 6.17 -18.28
CA LEU A 229 -15.65 5.00 -17.69
C LEU A 229 -14.61 4.37 -18.63
N LEU A 230 -14.90 4.30 -19.94
CA LEU A 230 -13.92 3.82 -20.93
C LEU A 230 -12.68 4.71 -21.00
N GLN A 231 -12.85 6.03 -20.96
CA GLN A 231 -11.73 6.97 -20.95
C GLN A 231 -10.87 6.84 -19.69
N LEU A 232 -11.50 6.68 -18.53
CA LEU A 232 -10.79 6.45 -17.26
C LEU A 232 -9.96 5.16 -17.29
N GLN A 233 -10.46 4.11 -17.94
CA GLN A 233 -9.69 2.90 -18.15
C GLN A 233 -8.46 3.18 -19.04
N GLN A 234 -8.68 3.81 -20.19
CA GLN A 234 -7.62 4.04 -21.18
C GLN A 234 -6.50 4.92 -20.62
N GLY A 235 -6.84 5.97 -19.88
CA GLY A 235 -5.85 6.80 -19.17
C GLY A 235 -5.10 6.04 -18.07
N SER A 236 -5.72 5.04 -17.45
CA SER A 236 -5.06 4.17 -16.46
C SER A 236 -4.10 3.18 -17.12
N THR A 237 -4.40 2.68 -18.32
CA THR A 237 -3.51 1.79 -19.09
C THR A 237 -2.33 2.55 -19.72
N GLU A 238 -2.53 3.77 -20.22
CA GLU A 238 -1.45 4.60 -20.78
C GLU A 238 -0.44 5.04 -19.70
N HIS A 239 -0.87 5.24 -18.46
CA HIS A 239 0.04 5.52 -17.34
C HIS A 239 0.93 4.33 -17.00
N VAL A 240 0.38 3.10 -17.01
CA VAL A 240 1.14 1.88 -16.73
C VAL A 240 2.14 1.56 -17.85
N GLU A 241 1.78 1.80 -19.12
CA GLU A 241 2.71 1.59 -20.25
C GLU A 241 3.84 2.62 -20.29
N ASN A 242 3.58 3.88 -19.93
CA ASN A 242 4.61 4.90 -19.87
C ASN A 242 5.63 4.65 -18.73
N GLU A 243 5.19 4.21 -17.55
CA GLU A 243 6.09 3.86 -16.44
C GLU A 243 7.03 2.69 -16.80
N LEU A 244 6.50 1.65 -17.46
CA LEU A 244 7.30 0.51 -17.95
C LEU A 244 8.32 0.93 -19.03
N SER A 245 7.99 1.92 -19.85
CA SER A 245 8.88 2.43 -20.90
C SER A 245 10.02 3.31 -20.35
N ASP A 246 9.76 4.05 -19.27
CA ASP A 246 10.77 4.90 -18.61
C ASP A 246 11.75 4.08 -17.75
N GLU A 247 11.29 2.97 -17.14
CA GLU A 247 12.19 2.01 -16.48
C GLU A 247 13.13 1.30 -17.46
N GLN A 248 12.65 0.99 -18.67
CA GLN A 248 13.47 0.38 -19.72
C GLN A 248 14.49 1.36 -20.33
N ARG A 249 14.22 2.67 -20.31
CA ARG A 249 15.18 3.71 -20.74
C ARG A 249 16.24 4.06 -19.70
N THR A 250 15.99 3.78 -18.42
CA THR A 250 16.91 4.08 -17.32
C THR A 250 17.84 2.91 -16.97
N ALA A 251 17.54 1.70 -17.48
CA ALA A 251 18.36 0.50 -17.34
C ALA A 251 19.29 0.20 -18.55
N GLY A 252 19.41 1.12 -19.52
CA GLY A 252 20.23 1.00 -20.72
C GLY A 252 21.49 1.85 -20.72
#